data_AF-A0A0R1U014-F1
#
_entry.id   AF-A0A0R1U014-F1
#
_cell.length_a   1.000
_cell.length_b   1.000
_cell.length_c   1.000
_cell.angle_alpha   90.00
_cell.angle_beta   90.00
_cell.angle_gamma   90.00
#
_symmetry.space_group_name_H-M   'P 1'
#
loop_
_entity.id
_entity.type
_entity.pdbx_description
1 polymer ?
#
loop_
_entity_poly.entity_id
_entity_poly.type
_entity_poly.pdbx_seq_one_letter_code
_entity_poly.pdbx_strand_id
1 'polypeptide(L)' 'MNKSGTHPVKQGGHTLAVDVITGRHTQFGNKRSHALNSSRRSWKANLQKVRILVDGKPKRVWVSARALKSGKVTRV' A
#
# COMPACT_ATOMS: atom_id res chain seq x y z
N MET A 1 -5.15 9.67 16.49
CA MET A 1 -3.78 9.79 15.95
C MET A 1 -2.96 8.60 16.45
N ASN A 2 -1.95 8.13 15.71
CA ASN A 2 -0.99 7.07 16.06
C ASN A 2 -1.42 5.64 15.65
N LYS A 3 -1.26 5.31 14.36
CA LYS A 3 -1.10 3.91 13.92
C LYS A 3 0.30 3.72 13.31
N SER A 4 1.33 3.93 14.12
CA SER A 4 2.68 3.42 13.86
C SER A 4 2.72 1.93 14.24
N GLY A 5 2.05 1.11 13.43
CA GLY A 5 1.96 -0.33 13.62
C GLY A 5 1.80 -0.99 12.28
N THR A 6 2.91 -1.51 11.75
CA THR A 6 2.96 -2.28 10.50
C THR A 6 2.13 -3.55 10.68
N HIS A 7 0.81 -3.47 10.49
CA HIS A 7 -0.04 -4.65 10.48
C HIS A 7 -0.17 -5.13 9.03
N PRO A 8 0.40 -6.29 8.67
CA PRO A 8 0.12 -6.88 7.37
C PRO A 8 -1.38 -7.17 7.28
N VAL A 9 -2.05 -6.64 6.26
CA VAL A 9 -3.44 -7.01 5.99
C VAL A 9 -3.42 -8.45 5.47
N LYS A 10 -3.87 -9.40 6.30
CA LYS A 10 -4.05 -10.80 5.92
C LYS A 10 -5.40 -10.95 5.22
N GLN A 11 -5.39 -11.36 3.96
CA GLN A 11 -6.57 -11.90 3.28
C GLN A 11 -6.19 -13.24 2.63
N GLY A 12 -6.91 -14.31 3.01
CA GLY A 12 -6.78 -15.62 2.38
C GLY A 12 -5.39 -16.29 2.48
N GLY A 13 -4.64 -16.04 3.56
CA GLY A 13 -3.35 -16.72 3.82
C GLY A 13 -2.10 -16.06 3.21
N HIS A 14 -2.23 -15.02 2.38
CA HIS A 14 -1.10 -14.32 1.76
C HIS A 14 -0.89 -12.91 2.33
N THR A 15 0.36 -12.57 2.60
CA THR A 15 0.78 -11.26 3.12
C THR A 15 0.91 -10.26 1.97
N LEU A 16 0.08 -9.20 1.95
CA LEU A 16 0.13 -8.17 0.92
C LEU A 16 1.15 -7.08 1.26
N ALA A 17 1.76 -6.49 0.23
CA ALA A 17 2.53 -5.27 0.40
C ALA A 17 1.60 -4.13 0.80
N VAL A 18 1.94 -3.43 1.88
CA VAL A 18 1.18 -2.32 2.45
C VAL A 18 2.09 -1.08 2.46
N ASP A 19 1.53 0.07 2.08
CA ASP A 19 2.16 1.37 2.28
C ASP A 19 2.34 1.63 3.78
N VAL A 20 3.58 1.83 4.22
CA VAL A 20 3.93 2.06 5.63
C VAL A 20 3.33 3.35 6.21
N ILE A 21 3.03 4.34 5.37
CA ILE A 21 2.59 5.68 5.76
C ILE A 21 1.08 5.81 5.65
N THR A 22 0.49 5.30 4.57
CA THR A 22 -0.95 5.46 4.31
C THR A 22 -1.77 4.20 4.52
N GLY A 23 -1.15 3.05 4.78
CA GLY A 23 -1.85 1.77 4.95
C GLY A 23 -2.50 1.22 3.67
N ARG A 24 -2.24 1.86 2.52
CA ARG A 24 -2.79 1.42 1.23
C ARG A 24 -2.23 0.06 0.84
N HIS A 25 -3.13 -0.80 0.42
CA HIS A 25 -2.83 -2.15 -0.01
C HIS A 25 -3.65 -2.50 -1.26
N THR A 26 -3.40 -3.66 -1.82
CA THR A 26 -4.17 -4.18 -2.95
C THR A 26 -5.60 -4.44 -2.51
N GLN A 27 -6.56 -3.83 -3.21
CA GLN A 27 -7.97 -4.07 -3.00
C GLN A 27 -8.46 -5.18 -3.93
N PHE A 28 -9.34 -6.04 -3.43
CA PHE A 28 -9.99 -7.09 -4.22
C PHE A 28 -11.46 -6.77 -4.41
N GLY A 29 -12.00 -7.19 -5.55
CA GLY A 29 -13.43 -7.10 -5.82
C GLY A 29 -13.74 -7.62 -7.22
N ASN A 30 -14.81 -7.11 -7.82
CA ASN A 30 -15.28 -7.58 -9.10
C ASN A 30 -15.25 -6.47 -10.16
N LYS A 31 -14.81 -6.79 -11.37
CA LYS A 31 -15.09 -6.00 -12.56
C LYS A 31 -16.51 -6.36 -13.02
N ARG A 32 -17.34 -5.34 -13.22
CA ARG A 32 -18.70 -5.44 -13.75
C ARG A 32 -18.69 -5.10 -15.24
N SER A 33 -19.36 -5.92 -16.07
CA SER A 33 -19.63 -5.57 -17.47
C SER A 33 -20.88 -4.68 -17.58
N HIS A 34 -21.19 -4.19 -18.78
CA HIS A 34 -22.44 -3.48 -19.05
C HIS A 34 -23.68 -4.33 -18.76
N ALA A 35 -23.58 -5.66 -18.89
CA ALA A 35 -24.60 -6.62 -18.52
C ALA A 35 -24.51 -7.08 -17.04
N LEU A 36 -23.73 -6.38 -16.21
CA LEU A 36 -23.51 -6.68 -14.78
C LEU A 36 -22.83 -8.03 -14.47
N ASN A 37 -22.23 -8.69 -15.46
CA ASN A 37 -21.48 -9.93 -15.23
C ASN A 37 -20.29 -9.70 -14.30
N SER A 38 -20.09 -10.65 -13.38
CA SER A 38 -19.08 -10.56 -12.33
C SER A 38 -17.80 -11.29 -12.71
N SER A 39 -16.68 -10.59 -12.82
CA SER A 39 -15.35 -11.22 -12.92
C SER A 39 -14.44 -10.74 -11.79
N ARG A 40 -13.67 -11.63 -11.16
CA ARG A 40 -12.76 -11.25 -10.06
C ARG A 40 -11.64 -10.34 -10.59
N ARG A 41 -11.35 -9.26 -9.86
CA ARG A 41 -10.27 -8.31 -10.15
C ARG A 41 -9.56 -7.87 -8.87
N SER A 42 -8.27 -7.61 -9.00
CA SER A 42 -7.47 -6.92 -7.99
C SER A 42 -7.08 -5.51 -8.49
N TRP A 43 -7.23 -4.50 -7.63
CA TRP A 43 -6.64 -3.17 -7.82
C TRP A 43 -5.37 -3.07 -6.99
N LYS A 44 -4.23 -3.24 -7.65
CA LYS A 44 -2.92 -3.15 -7.03
C LYS A 44 -2.62 -1.68 -6.69
N ALA A 45 -2.17 -1.43 -5.46
CA ALA A 45 -1.61 -0.14 -5.10
C ALA A 45 -0.25 0.05 -5.80
N ASN A 46 0.01 1.22 -6.40
CA ASN A 46 1.32 1.55 -6.96
C ASN A 46 2.31 1.83 -5.81
N LEU A 47 2.89 0.76 -5.29
CA LEU A 47 3.87 0.77 -4.21
C LEU A 47 5.28 0.74 -4.80
N GLN A 48 6.11 1.64 -4.32
CA GLN A 48 7.51 1.77 -4.72
C GLN A 48 8.38 1.43 -3.52
N LYS A 49 9.47 0.69 -3.77
CA LYS A 49 10.44 0.34 -2.75
C LYS A 49 11.45 1.48 -2.64
N VAL A 50 11.43 2.20 -1.53
CA VAL A 50 12.24 3.40 -1.34
C VAL A 50 12.94 3.38 0.02
N ARG A 51 14.08 4.08 0.08
CA ARG A 51 14.79 4.35 1.33
C ARG A 51 14.16 5.58 1.96
N ILE A 52 13.69 5.44 3.19
CA ILE A 52 13.12 6.54 3.96
C ILE A 52 13.73 6.54 5.35
N LEU A 53 13.86 7.72 5.94
CA LEU A 53 14.22 7.86 7.34
C LEU A 53 12.97 7.59 8.19
N VAL A 54 12.95 6.49 8.94
CA VAL A 54 11.92 6.22 9.96
C VAL A 54 12.61 6.29 11.30
N ASP A 55 12.20 7.21 12.16
CA ASP A 55 12.76 7.38 13.53
C ASP A 55 14.29 7.54 13.54
N GLY A 56 14.84 8.33 12.61
CA GLY A 56 16.28 8.60 12.52
C GLY A 56 17.13 7.51 11.89
N LYS A 57 16.56 6.35 11.53
CA LYS A 57 17.27 5.24 10.86
C LYS A 57 16.80 5.06 9.41
N PRO A 58 17.69 4.99 8.42
CA PRO A 58 17.29 4.73 7.04
C PRO A 58 16.82 3.28 6.90
N LYS A 59 15.56 3.09 6.51
CA LYS A 59 14.96 1.76 6.24
C LYS A 59 14.45 1.70 4.81
N ARG A 60 14.56 0.51 4.19
CA ARG A 60 13.93 0.21 2.90
C ARG A 60 12.51 -0.25 3.14
N VAL A 61 11.53 0.53 2.70
CA VAL A 61 10.11 0.22 2.89
C VAL A 61 9.29 0.43 1.63
N TRP A 62 8.08 -0.11 1.63
CA TRP A 62 7.10 0.10 0.57
C TRP A 62 6.30 1.38 0.85
N VAL A 63 6.28 2.28 -0.13
CA VAL A 63 5.59 3.57 -0.04
C VAL A 63 4.78 3.78 -1.32
N SER A 64 3.54 4.25 -1.21
CA SER A 64 2.76 4.59 -2.41
C SER A 64 3.28 5.86 -3.07
N ALA A 65 3.20 5.92 -4.40
CA ALA A 65 3.59 7.11 -5.15
C ALA A 65 2.87 8.40 -4.69
N ARG A 66 1.65 8.27 -4.15
CA ARG A 66 0.88 9.41 -3.62
C ARG A 66 1.42 9.91 -2.28
N ALA A 67 1.98 9.03 -1.44
CA ALA A 67 2.69 9.43 -0.22
C ALA A 67 3.99 10.17 -0.56
N LEU A 68 4.75 9.68 -1.55
CA LEU A 68 5.93 10.37 -2.09
C LEU A 68 5.59 11.75 -2.64
N LYS A 69 4.53 11.85 -3.47
CA LYS A 69 4.07 13.13 -4.03
C LYS A 69 3.64 14.13 -2.95
N SER A 70 3.09 13.65 -1.83
CA SER A 70 2.61 14.52 -0.76
C SER A 70 3.71 15.09 0.14
N GLY A 71 5.00 14.82 -0.14
CA GLY A 71 6.11 15.35 0.65
C GLY A 71 6.19 14.83 2.09
N LYS A 72 5.33 13.88 2.47
CA LYS A 72 5.29 13.25 3.80
C LYS A 72 6.49 12.35 4.08
N VAL A 73 7.42 12.26 3.12
CA VAL A 73 8.53 11.30 3.11
C VAL A 73 9.79 12.00 2.65
N THR A 74 10.76 12.13 3.54
CA THR A 74 12.09 12.60 3.18
C THR A 74 12.87 11.43 2.60
N ARG A 75 13.16 11.49 1.30
CA ARG A 75 14.02 10.53 0.62
C ARG A 75 15.47 10.88 0.95
N VAL A 76 16.21 9.90 1.48
CA VAL A 76 17.67 9.97 1.68
C VAL A 76 18.36 9.10 0.65
#